data_AF-A0A0F9LHY3-F1
#
_entry.id   AF-A0A0F9LHY3-F1
#
_cell.length_a   1.000
_cell.length_b   1.000
_cell.length_c   1.000
_cell.angle_alpha   90.00
_cell.angle_beta   90.00
_cell.angle_gamma   90.00
#
_symmetry.space_group_name_H-M   'P 1'
#
loop_
_entity.id
_entity.type
_entity.pdbx_description
1 polymer ?
#
loop_
_entity_poly.entity_id
_entity_poly.type
_entity_poly.pdbx_seq_one_letter_code
_entity_poly.pdbx_strand_id
1 'polypeptide(L)'
;TRGYSHDTTNRLLPSTTTESDWLQNADVIVDNRDGNLTDLDLSGFRCVVSLGYNTGVARAVWQASNAYSLKDVVTPTTLTGQQFICTTAGTSHSSEPTFPTDLGVTVTETGGVVWTNDGNTGDEYSPMAPLKVIAQSGETRQDEARVTFACAGLANQMEQDEASVEFTQDELTVSTVKTLLANLLNLVASFAPFSHTEVISTSYGDEDGLIDTYRPKETYHVSSGASRASTVQGLLRLTRMVPRFEDDGNLHIDILVSGDADTWTASTTYIVGDTVIPTSPNDNVYKCTTAGTSGSSEPTFPTTEDQTVNDNTVVWTLTYDFQYNSDDGEHQFWETSSRKRLVIPNKSTYKSHPSHIPQFSGSATDATDFAKLPLETFHQVLLESNAQAVELATAEIARVRADAEQSALHTPPNVGQEVWDLVRITDNWDATGKVTIANVRAIERSYGPGVFETTLRFGFGPAMAPLGISNPGIGAGTDTFEADVTATLDAVIGALNNIIPAVNKNTLGTRITQGAIVRILSRLTALEQGGGLMNLDDLTVKTLRVENKLIIPREAEVT
;
A
#
# COMPACT_ATOMS: atom_id res chain seq x y z
N THR A 1 10.63 5.36 -25.95
CA THR A 1 10.74 5.25 -24.49
C THR A 1 11.97 6.02 -24.05
N ARG A 2 11.93 6.70 -22.90
CA ARG A 2 13.13 7.26 -22.23
C ARG A 2 13.11 6.79 -20.78
N GLY A 3 14.27 6.36 -20.29
CA GLY A 3 14.47 5.94 -18.91
C GLY A 3 15.48 6.85 -18.22
N TYR A 4 15.25 7.13 -16.94
CA TYR A 4 16.09 7.97 -16.11
C TYR A 4 16.30 7.30 -14.76
N SER A 5 17.55 7.24 -14.34
CA SER A 5 17.94 6.65 -13.07
C SER A 5 19.02 7.48 -12.38
N HIS A 6 19.16 7.31 -11.07
CA HIS A 6 20.27 7.90 -10.32
C HIS A 6 21.65 7.28 -10.66
N ASP A 7 21.71 6.01 -11.07
CA ASP A 7 22.97 5.25 -11.30
C ASP A 7 23.49 5.31 -12.76
N THR A 8 22.61 5.22 -13.76
CA THR A 8 22.98 5.14 -15.18
C THR A 8 22.96 6.49 -15.88
N THR A 9 22.03 7.36 -15.49
CA THR A 9 21.94 8.72 -16.06
C THR A 9 22.40 9.79 -15.08
N ASN A 10 22.31 9.53 -13.77
CA ASN A 10 22.50 10.52 -12.69
C ASN A 10 21.71 11.82 -12.90
N ARG A 11 20.48 11.67 -13.40
CA ARG A 11 19.59 12.79 -13.76
C ARG A 11 18.31 12.85 -12.96
N LEU A 12 17.96 11.80 -12.23
CA LEU A 12 16.78 11.86 -11.38
C LEU A 12 17.10 12.76 -10.17
N LEU A 13 16.19 13.68 -9.88
CA LEU A 13 16.28 14.60 -8.74
C LEU A 13 15.31 14.14 -7.64
N PRO A 14 15.44 14.67 -6.40
CA PRO A 14 14.54 14.31 -5.32
C PRO A 14 13.07 14.40 -5.73
N SER A 15 12.34 13.33 -5.51
CA SER A 15 11.00 13.10 -6.05
C SER A 15 10.18 12.32 -5.02
N THR A 16 8.86 12.34 -5.17
CA THR A 16 7.95 11.75 -4.20
C THR A 16 6.87 10.92 -4.87
N THR A 17 6.41 9.89 -4.18
CA THR A 17 5.22 9.12 -4.56
C THR A 17 4.28 9.04 -3.35
N THR A 18 2.99 9.10 -3.61
CA THR A 18 1.95 8.93 -2.60
C THR A 18 0.90 7.98 -3.11
N GLU A 19 0.61 6.95 -2.30
CA GLU A 19 -0.37 5.93 -2.61
C GLU A 19 -1.35 5.77 -1.44
N SER A 20 -2.62 5.60 -1.77
CA SER A 20 -3.68 5.12 -0.89
C SER A 20 -4.66 4.29 -1.72
N ASP A 21 -5.67 3.73 -1.07
CA ASP A 21 -6.75 2.96 -1.71
C ASP A 21 -7.40 3.63 -2.94
N TRP A 22 -7.47 4.97 -2.98
CA TRP A 22 -8.04 5.74 -4.09
C TRP A 22 -7.17 6.93 -4.53
N LEU A 23 -5.87 6.86 -4.27
CA LEU A 23 -4.91 7.91 -4.64
C LEU A 23 -3.60 7.27 -5.08
N GLN A 24 -3.09 7.66 -6.24
CA GLN A 24 -1.78 7.23 -6.75
C GLN A 24 -1.12 8.38 -7.50
N ASN A 25 -0.27 9.13 -6.81
CA ASN A 25 0.42 10.27 -7.40
C ASN A 25 1.94 10.08 -7.33
N ALA A 26 2.64 10.63 -8.31
CA ALA A 26 4.08 10.80 -8.23
C ALA A 26 4.49 12.13 -8.83
N ASP A 27 5.36 12.85 -8.15
CA ASP A 27 6.07 14.00 -8.70
C ASP A 27 7.49 13.56 -9.01
N VAL A 28 7.75 13.36 -10.31
CA VAL A 28 9.05 12.89 -10.79
C VAL A 28 9.84 14.03 -11.40
N ILE A 29 10.99 14.34 -10.81
CA ILE A 29 11.82 15.47 -11.21
C ILE A 29 13.08 14.97 -11.89
N VAL A 30 13.35 15.48 -13.09
CA VAL A 30 14.51 15.11 -13.91
C VAL A 30 15.35 16.34 -14.23
N ASP A 31 16.65 16.25 -13.99
CA ASP A 31 17.67 17.20 -14.44
C ASP A 31 17.67 17.27 -15.97
N ASN A 32 17.47 18.49 -16.48
CA ASN A 32 17.38 18.83 -17.89
C ASN A 32 18.46 19.85 -18.31
N ARG A 33 19.65 19.85 -17.69
CA ARG A 33 20.80 20.70 -18.08
C ARG A 33 21.25 20.52 -19.52
N ASP A 34 21.00 19.36 -20.13
CA ASP A 34 21.32 19.08 -21.53
C ASP A 34 20.22 19.52 -22.51
N GLY A 35 19.09 20.02 -22.01
CA GLY A 35 17.95 20.48 -22.81
C GLY A 35 17.17 19.38 -23.52
N ASN A 36 17.48 18.10 -23.29
CA ASN A 36 16.91 16.98 -24.05
C ASN A 36 15.41 16.75 -23.82
N LEU A 37 14.83 17.35 -22.78
CA LEU A 37 13.39 17.31 -22.47
C LEU A 37 12.65 18.62 -22.79
N THR A 38 13.36 19.68 -23.17
CA THR A 38 12.78 21.03 -23.31
C THR A 38 11.73 21.12 -24.41
N ASP A 39 11.92 20.42 -25.52
CA ASP A 39 11.02 20.46 -26.67
C ASP A 39 10.09 19.23 -26.76
N LEU A 40 10.07 18.38 -25.73
CA LEU A 40 9.23 17.18 -25.68
C LEU A 40 8.02 17.42 -24.78
N ASP A 41 6.82 17.20 -25.32
CA ASP A 41 5.60 17.08 -24.54
C ASP A 41 5.32 15.60 -24.29
N LEU A 42 5.49 15.18 -23.04
CA LEU A 42 5.25 13.80 -22.59
C LEU A 42 3.91 13.64 -21.88
N SER A 43 3.03 14.64 -21.94
CA SER A 43 1.68 14.55 -21.36
C SER A 43 0.89 13.42 -22.01
N GLY A 44 0.19 12.65 -21.18
CA GLY A 44 -0.65 11.52 -21.59
C GLY A 44 0.10 10.20 -21.85
N PHE A 45 1.43 10.20 -21.77
CA PHE A 45 2.20 8.97 -21.81
C PHE A 45 2.17 8.26 -20.44
N ARG A 46 2.42 6.95 -20.46
CA ARG A 46 2.61 6.15 -19.24
C ARG A 46 3.76 6.72 -18.38
N CYS A 47 3.74 6.49 -17.09
CA CYS A 47 4.75 6.91 -16.12
C CYS A 47 4.96 5.73 -15.17
N VAL A 48 5.97 4.90 -15.45
CA VAL A 48 6.32 3.77 -14.56
C VAL A 48 7.40 4.23 -13.61
N VAL A 49 7.13 4.17 -12.30
CA VAL A 49 8.11 4.36 -11.23
C VAL A 49 8.48 2.99 -10.68
N SER A 50 9.77 2.70 -10.60
CA SER A 50 10.28 1.45 -10.05
C SER A 50 11.26 1.75 -8.91
N LEU A 51 11.04 1.09 -7.79
CA LEU A 51 11.86 1.20 -6.59
C LEU A 51 12.74 -0.03 -6.53
N GLY A 52 14.02 0.11 -6.18
CA GLY A 52 14.86 -1.05 -5.99
C GLY A 52 16.03 -0.82 -5.06
N TYR A 53 16.47 -1.92 -4.44
CA TYR A 53 17.70 -2.00 -3.67
C TYR A 53 18.69 -2.90 -4.40
N ASN A 54 19.97 -2.50 -4.42
CA ASN A 54 20.99 -3.41 -4.91
C ASN A 54 21.38 -4.38 -3.79
N THR A 55 20.92 -5.61 -3.89
CA THR A 55 21.24 -6.69 -2.94
C THR A 55 22.61 -7.33 -3.16
N GLY A 56 23.35 -6.95 -4.22
CA GLY A 56 24.65 -7.54 -4.55
C GLY A 56 24.59 -9.02 -4.95
N VAL A 57 23.40 -9.55 -5.24
CA VAL A 57 23.19 -10.95 -5.60
C VAL A 57 23.70 -11.20 -7.02
N ALA A 58 24.58 -12.20 -7.16
CA ALA A 58 25.07 -12.61 -8.46
C ALA A 58 23.98 -13.36 -9.24
N ARG A 59 23.58 -12.83 -10.41
CA ARG A 59 22.60 -13.45 -11.30
C ARG A 59 23.23 -14.46 -12.26
N ALA A 60 22.47 -15.51 -12.58
CA ALA A 60 22.91 -16.51 -13.53
C ALA A 60 23.05 -15.90 -14.93
N VAL A 61 24.05 -16.34 -15.69
CA VAL A 61 24.21 -15.95 -17.09
C VAL A 61 23.13 -16.66 -17.93
N TRP A 62 22.57 -15.98 -18.93
CA TRP A 62 21.61 -16.57 -19.87
C TRP A 62 22.16 -17.86 -20.49
N GLN A 63 21.29 -18.87 -20.63
CA GLN A 63 21.61 -20.18 -21.18
C GLN A 63 20.69 -20.52 -22.36
N ALA A 64 21.27 -21.08 -23.41
CA ALA A 64 20.53 -21.50 -24.60
C ALA A 64 19.68 -22.75 -24.34
N SER A 65 18.49 -22.80 -24.93
CA SER A 65 17.57 -23.94 -24.83
C SER A 65 17.24 -24.34 -23.38
N ASN A 66 17.21 -23.36 -22.49
CA ASN A 66 16.93 -23.55 -21.07
C ASN A 66 15.48 -23.15 -20.75
N ALA A 67 14.83 -23.91 -19.88
CA ALA A 67 13.50 -23.55 -19.38
C ALA A 67 13.62 -22.49 -18.29
N TYR A 68 12.88 -21.40 -18.46
CA TYR A 68 12.80 -20.30 -17.51
C TYR A 68 11.37 -20.13 -17.00
N SER A 69 11.24 -19.95 -15.69
CA SER A 69 10.01 -19.64 -15.00
C SER A 69 9.76 -18.13 -14.98
N LEU A 70 8.52 -17.73 -14.70
CA LEU A 70 8.20 -16.33 -14.46
C LEU A 70 9.05 -15.81 -13.29
N LYS A 71 9.57 -14.59 -13.40
CA LYS A 71 10.48 -13.92 -12.45
C LYS A 71 11.91 -14.48 -12.38
N ASP A 72 12.30 -15.45 -13.21
CA ASP A 72 13.72 -15.81 -13.35
C ASP A 72 14.52 -14.60 -13.87
N VAL A 73 15.69 -14.34 -13.29
CA VAL A 73 16.56 -13.21 -13.67
C VAL A 73 17.89 -13.72 -14.24
N VAL A 74 18.27 -13.20 -15.40
CA VAL A 74 19.53 -13.55 -16.08
C VAL A 74 20.36 -12.32 -16.43
N THR A 75 21.67 -12.51 -16.59
CA THR A 75 22.57 -11.53 -17.22
C THR A 75 22.97 -11.99 -18.62
N PRO A 76 23.26 -11.08 -19.57
CA PRO A 76 23.74 -11.45 -20.89
C PRO A 76 25.09 -12.19 -20.82
N THR A 77 25.35 -13.07 -21.79
CA THR A 77 26.61 -13.82 -21.92
C THR A 77 27.83 -12.91 -22.07
N THR A 78 27.63 -11.73 -22.67
CA THR A 78 28.59 -10.63 -22.63
C THR A 78 28.11 -9.62 -21.61
N LEU A 79 28.80 -9.53 -20.47
CA LEU A 79 28.41 -8.66 -19.36
C LEU A 79 28.32 -7.19 -19.83
N THR A 80 27.09 -6.69 -19.92
CA THR A 80 26.77 -5.28 -20.18
C THR A 80 26.55 -4.49 -18.90
N GLY A 81 26.61 -5.17 -17.74
CA GLY A 81 26.15 -4.62 -16.47
C GLY A 81 24.64 -4.49 -16.38
N GLN A 82 23.88 -5.20 -17.23
CA GLN A 82 22.41 -5.25 -17.20
C GLN A 82 21.93 -6.68 -16.93
N GLN A 83 20.72 -6.80 -16.38
CA GLN A 83 20.00 -8.03 -16.09
C GLN A 83 18.60 -7.98 -16.69
N PHE A 84 17.99 -9.15 -16.84
CA PHE A 84 16.73 -9.34 -17.54
C PHE A 84 15.85 -10.30 -16.77
N ILE A 85 14.65 -9.84 -16.43
CA ILE A 85 13.63 -10.64 -15.75
C ILE A 85 12.71 -11.30 -16.77
N CYS A 86 12.40 -12.57 -16.55
CA CYS A 86 11.45 -13.34 -17.33
C CYS A 86 10.03 -12.91 -16.99
N THR A 87 9.35 -12.22 -17.90
CA THR A 87 7.95 -11.76 -17.75
C THR A 87 6.95 -12.68 -18.45
N THR A 88 7.41 -13.68 -19.17
CA THR A 88 6.57 -14.79 -19.67
C THR A 88 7.42 -16.05 -19.66
N ALA A 89 6.99 -17.06 -18.90
CA ALA A 89 7.70 -18.34 -18.78
C ALA A 89 7.77 -19.09 -20.13
N GLY A 90 8.84 -19.85 -20.34
CA GLY A 90 9.02 -20.61 -21.58
C GLY A 90 10.40 -21.26 -21.68
N THR A 91 10.80 -21.64 -22.89
CA THR A 91 12.16 -22.14 -23.18
C THR A 91 12.91 -21.12 -24.04
N SER A 92 14.13 -20.75 -23.65
CA SER A 92 14.99 -19.85 -24.43
C SER A 92 15.41 -20.47 -25.76
N HIS A 93 15.78 -19.64 -26.72
CA HIS A 93 16.21 -20.09 -28.04
C HIS A 93 17.62 -20.73 -27.98
N SER A 94 18.06 -21.27 -29.12
CA SER A 94 19.41 -21.86 -29.27
C SER A 94 20.54 -20.82 -29.31
N SER A 95 20.21 -19.53 -29.42
CA SER A 95 21.14 -18.40 -29.49
C SER A 95 20.60 -17.25 -28.67
N GLU A 96 21.49 -16.52 -27.98
CA GLU A 96 21.12 -15.41 -27.12
C GLU A 96 20.40 -14.29 -27.92
N PRO A 97 19.27 -13.76 -27.41
CA PRO A 97 18.63 -12.62 -28.04
C PRO A 97 19.50 -11.37 -27.98
N THR A 98 19.27 -10.43 -28.90
CA THR A 98 19.80 -9.07 -28.71
C THR A 98 19.02 -8.40 -27.60
N PHE A 99 19.63 -8.36 -26.42
CA PHE A 99 19.03 -7.73 -25.27
C PHE A 99 18.90 -6.21 -25.46
N PRO A 100 17.73 -5.63 -25.14
CA PRO A 100 17.54 -4.19 -25.23
C PRO A 100 18.38 -3.47 -24.18
N THR A 101 18.85 -2.26 -24.48
CA THR A 101 19.70 -1.46 -23.57
C THR A 101 18.90 -0.56 -22.63
N ASP A 102 17.66 -0.27 -22.99
CA ASP A 102 16.78 0.61 -22.24
C ASP A 102 16.00 -0.19 -21.18
N LEU A 103 16.00 0.31 -19.95
CA LEU A 103 15.29 -0.30 -18.82
C LEU A 103 13.80 -0.51 -19.12
N GLY A 104 13.26 -1.68 -18.76
CA GLY A 104 11.86 -2.05 -18.94
C GLY A 104 11.46 -2.42 -20.38
N VAL A 105 12.36 -2.30 -21.36
CA VAL A 105 12.09 -2.74 -22.74
C VAL A 105 12.13 -4.26 -22.80
N THR A 106 11.16 -4.84 -23.51
CA THR A 106 11.02 -6.29 -23.62
C THR A 106 11.61 -6.83 -24.91
N VAL A 107 12.06 -8.08 -24.87
CA VAL A 107 12.43 -8.89 -26.04
C VAL A 107 11.76 -10.25 -25.91
N THR A 108 10.98 -10.62 -26.93
CA THR A 108 10.34 -11.93 -27.02
C THR A 108 11.22 -12.88 -27.82
N GLU A 109 11.56 -14.03 -27.24
CA GLU A 109 12.32 -15.06 -27.91
C GLU A 109 11.43 -16.01 -28.74
N THR A 110 12.05 -16.61 -29.76
CA THR A 110 11.42 -17.70 -30.53
C THR A 110 11.43 -18.96 -29.65
N GLY A 111 10.37 -19.14 -28.86
CA GLY A 111 10.28 -20.13 -27.78
C GLY A 111 9.28 -19.76 -26.68
N GLY A 112 8.76 -18.53 -26.71
CA GLY A 112 7.70 -18.05 -25.83
C GLY A 112 8.19 -17.30 -24.60
N VAL A 113 9.50 -17.35 -24.28
CA VAL A 113 10.08 -16.54 -23.21
C VAL A 113 10.03 -15.07 -23.60
N VAL A 114 9.58 -14.23 -22.69
CA VAL A 114 9.69 -12.77 -22.81
C VAL A 114 10.61 -12.28 -21.70
N TRP A 115 11.69 -11.61 -22.11
CA TRP A 115 12.60 -10.92 -21.20
C TRP A 115 12.27 -9.45 -21.15
N THR A 116 12.34 -8.86 -19.97
CA THR A 116 12.27 -7.43 -19.75
C THR A 116 13.59 -6.97 -19.18
N ASN A 117 14.22 -5.94 -19.75
CA ASN A 117 15.39 -5.33 -19.13
C ASN A 117 15.02 -4.86 -17.72
N ASP A 118 15.77 -5.33 -16.73
CA ASP A 118 15.57 -5.10 -15.30
C ASP A 118 16.72 -4.26 -14.69
N GLY A 119 17.58 -3.70 -15.55
CA GLY A 119 18.62 -2.74 -15.18
C GLY A 119 19.91 -3.42 -14.71
N ASN A 120 20.77 -2.71 -13.97
CA ASN A 120 21.98 -3.30 -13.38
C ASN A 120 21.74 -4.32 -12.23
N THR A 121 22.82 -5.01 -11.88
CA THR A 121 22.95 -6.29 -11.17
C THR A 121 22.60 -6.26 -9.68
N GLY A 122 21.45 -5.69 -9.31
CA GLY A 122 21.02 -5.57 -7.93
C GLY A 122 19.53 -5.79 -7.79
N ASP A 123 19.12 -6.74 -6.97
CA ASP A 123 17.74 -7.21 -6.95
C ASP A 123 16.95 -6.60 -5.82
N GLU A 124 15.92 -5.86 -6.17
CA GLU A 124 14.53 -6.01 -5.72
C GLU A 124 13.76 -4.86 -6.39
N TYR A 125 13.60 -4.92 -7.72
CA TYR A 125 12.79 -3.93 -8.40
C TYR A 125 11.33 -4.29 -8.24
N SER A 126 10.61 -3.47 -7.49
CA SER A 126 9.15 -3.51 -7.45
C SER A 126 8.63 -2.35 -8.29
N PRO A 127 7.99 -2.62 -9.43
CA PRO A 127 7.28 -1.58 -10.16
C PRO A 127 6.06 -1.18 -9.34
N MET A 128 5.86 0.12 -9.17
CA MET A 128 4.56 0.62 -8.74
C MET A 128 3.55 0.46 -9.87
N ALA A 129 2.26 0.51 -9.54
CA ALA A 129 1.20 0.58 -10.54
C ALA A 129 1.53 1.64 -11.60
N PRO A 130 1.36 1.34 -12.90
CA PRO A 130 1.69 2.27 -13.95
C PRO A 130 0.84 3.54 -13.84
N LEU A 131 1.51 4.69 -13.78
CA LEU A 131 0.88 6.01 -13.74
C LEU A 131 0.80 6.60 -15.15
N LYS A 132 0.27 7.82 -15.25
CA LYS A 132 0.19 8.63 -16.47
C LYS A 132 0.70 10.03 -16.19
N VAL A 133 1.52 10.59 -17.07
CA VAL A 133 1.94 11.99 -16.98
C VAL A 133 0.73 12.88 -17.27
N ILE A 134 0.24 13.59 -16.26
CA ILE A 134 -0.91 14.50 -16.38
C ILE A 134 -0.49 15.95 -16.57
N ALA A 135 0.71 16.32 -16.12
CA ALA A 135 1.29 17.62 -16.37
C ALA A 135 2.82 17.55 -16.42
N GLN A 136 3.40 18.46 -17.20
CA GLN A 136 4.83 18.66 -17.31
C GLN A 136 5.14 20.13 -17.10
N SER A 137 6.08 20.44 -16.22
CA SER A 137 6.55 21.82 -16.00
C SER A 137 8.07 21.87 -16.07
N GLY A 138 8.59 22.86 -16.80
CA GLY A 138 10.02 23.12 -16.91
C GLY A 138 10.41 24.32 -16.05
N GLU A 139 11.50 24.19 -15.30
CA GLU A 139 12.10 25.30 -14.56
C GLU A 139 13.56 25.46 -14.98
N THR A 140 13.98 26.71 -15.22
CA THR A 140 15.38 27.04 -15.47
C THR A 140 15.79 28.20 -14.59
N ARG A 141 16.85 27.99 -13.81
CA ARG A 141 17.54 28.98 -12.97
C ARG A 141 19.01 29.05 -13.38
N GLN A 142 19.75 30.00 -12.82
CA GLN A 142 21.10 30.35 -13.26
C GLN A 142 22.09 29.16 -13.28
N ASP A 143 21.83 28.07 -12.54
CA ASP A 143 22.67 26.86 -12.50
C ASP A 143 21.86 25.54 -12.41
N GLU A 144 20.55 25.58 -12.69
CA GLU A 144 19.65 24.44 -12.58
C GLU A 144 18.65 24.46 -13.74
N ALA A 145 18.53 23.36 -14.47
CA ALA A 145 17.44 23.13 -15.41
C ALA A 145 16.79 21.81 -15.03
N ARG A 146 15.48 21.80 -14.79
CA ARG A 146 14.74 20.60 -14.42
C ARG A 146 13.39 20.56 -15.09
N VAL A 147 12.87 19.35 -15.24
CA VAL A 147 11.51 19.09 -15.67
C VAL A 147 10.84 18.26 -14.58
N THR A 148 9.66 18.70 -14.14
CA THR A 148 8.81 17.94 -13.23
C THR A 148 7.68 17.33 -14.03
N PHE A 149 7.50 16.03 -13.87
CA PHE A 149 6.35 15.27 -14.36
C PHE A 149 5.43 14.98 -13.18
N ALA A 150 4.25 15.59 -13.20
CA ALA A 150 3.17 15.18 -12.31
C ALA A 150 2.50 13.95 -12.93
N CYS A 151 2.54 12.84 -12.23
CA CYS A 151 1.98 11.57 -12.65
C CYS A 151 0.80 11.17 -11.76
N ALA A 152 -0.22 10.57 -12.37
CA ALA A 152 -1.41 10.08 -11.69
C ALA A 152 -1.77 8.66 -12.14
N GLY A 153 -2.18 7.81 -11.20
CA GLY A 153 -2.53 6.40 -11.44
C GLY A 153 -3.96 6.20 -11.90
N LEU A 154 -4.39 4.94 -11.96
CA LEU A 154 -5.76 4.60 -12.35
C LEU A 154 -6.78 5.15 -11.35
N ALA A 155 -6.46 5.12 -10.05
CA ALA A 155 -7.33 5.65 -9.00
C ALA A 155 -7.74 7.11 -9.24
N ASN A 156 -6.77 7.96 -9.56
CA ASN A 156 -7.00 9.37 -9.86
C ASN A 156 -7.77 9.59 -11.16
N GLN A 157 -7.52 8.76 -12.18
CA GLN A 157 -8.24 8.82 -13.45
C GLN A 157 -9.71 8.45 -13.25
N MET A 158 -10.00 7.41 -12.45
CA MET A 158 -11.37 7.04 -12.07
C MET A 158 -12.11 8.14 -11.33
N GLU A 159 -11.41 9.02 -10.61
CA GLU A 159 -12.04 10.20 -9.97
C GLU A 159 -12.44 11.27 -11.00
N GLN A 160 -11.74 11.35 -12.14
CA GLN A 160 -12.05 12.30 -13.22
C GLN A 160 -13.06 11.75 -14.23
N ASP A 161 -13.25 10.44 -14.27
CA ASP A 161 -14.26 9.78 -15.10
C ASP A 161 -15.66 10.05 -14.55
N GLU A 162 -16.35 11.02 -15.12
CA GLU A 162 -17.70 11.41 -14.70
C GLU A 162 -18.79 10.65 -15.46
N ALA A 163 -19.84 10.21 -14.75
CA ALA A 163 -20.99 9.58 -15.38
C ALA A 163 -21.69 10.53 -16.36
N SER A 164 -21.70 10.16 -17.64
CA SER A 164 -22.31 10.94 -18.72
C SER A 164 -23.84 10.98 -18.68
N VAL A 165 -24.45 9.96 -18.06
CA VAL A 165 -25.89 9.82 -17.87
C VAL A 165 -26.18 9.12 -16.55
N GLU A 166 -27.37 9.35 -16.02
CA GLU A 166 -27.86 8.65 -14.83
C GLU A 166 -28.11 7.16 -15.11
N PHE A 167 -27.93 6.32 -14.10
CA PHE A 167 -28.33 4.92 -14.12
C PHE A 167 -29.03 4.52 -12.84
N THR A 168 -30.11 3.77 -13.00
CA THR A 168 -30.79 3.04 -11.93
C THR A 168 -30.96 1.59 -12.38
N GLN A 169 -31.02 0.65 -11.43
CA GLN A 169 -31.30 -0.73 -11.80
C GLN A 169 -32.77 -0.91 -12.21
N ASP A 170 -32.99 -1.67 -13.28
CA ASP A 170 -34.32 -2.15 -13.65
C ASP A 170 -34.77 -3.24 -12.65
N GLU A 171 -36.00 -3.13 -12.15
CA GLU A 171 -36.62 -4.03 -11.16
C GLU A 171 -36.62 -5.50 -11.61
N LEU A 172 -36.56 -5.77 -12.93
CA LEU A 172 -36.61 -7.13 -13.49
C LEU A 172 -35.23 -7.73 -13.80
N THR A 173 -34.15 -6.94 -13.81
CA THR A 173 -32.78 -7.40 -14.13
C THR A 173 -31.76 -6.89 -13.12
N VAL A 174 -31.96 -7.25 -11.87
CA VAL A 174 -31.09 -6.80 -10.78
C VAL A 174 -29.76 -7.55 -10.81
N SER A 175 -28.70 -6.77 -10.87
CA SER A 175 -27.31 -7.22 -10.92
C SER A 175 -26.72 -7.37 -9.51
N THR A 176 -25.80 -8.33 -9.36
CA THR A 176 -24.99 -8.48 -8.14
C THR A 176 -23.97 -7.35 -8.03
N VAL A 177 -23.36 -7.17 -6.86
CA VAL A 177 -22.27 -6.20 -6.69
C VAL A 177 -21.15 -6.45 -7.72
N LYS A 178 -20.72 -7.70 -7.91
CA LYS A 178 -19.68 -8.06 -8.90
C LYS A 178 -20.07 -7.72 -10.33
N THR A 179 -21.33 -7.94 -10.70
CA THR A 179 -21.83 -7.61 -12.04
C THR A 179 -21.84 -6.10 -12.26
N LEU A 180 -22.25 -5.32 -11.25
CA LEU A 180 -22.20 -3.85 -11.33
C LEU A 180 -20.76 -3.32 -11.39
N LEU A 181 -19.84 -3.91 -10.62
CA LEU A 181 -18.41 -3.59 -10.71
C LEU A 181 -17.86 -3.90 -12.11
N ALA A 182 -18.21 -5.05 -12.69
CA ALA A 182 -17.81 -5.39 -14.05
C ALA A 182 -18.34 -4.36 -15.08
N ASN A 183 -19.58 -3.89 -14.93
CA ASN A 183 -20.14 -2.84 -15.79
C ASN A 183 -19.39 -1.49 -15.68
N LEU A 184 -18.91 -1.14 -14.49
CA LEU A 184 -18.14 0.08 -14.25
C LEU A 184 -16.68 -0.01 -14.71
N LEU A 185 -16.14 -1.22 -14.90
CA LEU A 185 -14.70 -1.46 -15.08
C LEU A 185 -14.39 -2.18 -16.40
N ASN A 186 -14.79 -3.45 -16.52
CA ASN A 186 -14.43 -4.33 -17.65
C ASN A 186 -15.40 -4.24 -18.84
N LEU A 187 -16.66 -3.87 -18.59
CA LEU A 187 -17.76 -3.89 -19.57
C LEU A 187 -18.29 -2.48 -19.87
N VAL A 188 -17.48 -1.45 -19.59
CA VAL A 188 -17.87 -0.03 -19.70
C VAL A 188 -18.47 0.34 -21.04
N ALA A 189 -17.98 -0.24 -22.14
CA ALA A 189 -18.50 0.02 -23.49
C ALA A 189 -20.00 -0.29 -23.66
N SER A 190 -20.55 -1.18 -22.83
CA SER A 190 -21.99 -1.52 -22.82
C SER A 190 -22.75 -0.88 -21.65
N PHE A 191 -22.07 -0.11 -20.81
CA PHE A 191 -22.64 0.55 -19.64
C PHE A 191 -22.71 2.06 -19.88
N ALA A 192 -23.91 2.53 -20.27
CA ALA A 192 -24.12 3.88 -20.76
C ALA A 192 -23.46 5.00 -19.92
N PRO A 193 -23.54 5.03 -18.57
CA PRO A 193 -22.93 6.10 -17.76
C PRO A 193 -21.44 6.32 -18.04
N PHE A 194 -20.68 5.25 -18.23
CA PHE A 194 -19.22 5.29 -18.41
C PHE A 194 -18.76 4.74 -19.77
N SER A 195 -19.66 4.64 -20.75
CA SER A 195 -19.35 4.10 -22.08
C SER A 195 -18.30 4.90 -22.88
N HIS A 196 -17.98 6.12 -22.44
CA HIS A 196 -16.95 6.98 -23.02
C HIS A 196 -15.58 6.83 -22.34
N THR A 197 -15.49 6.09 -21.22
CA THR A 197 -14.25 5.91 -20.46
C THR A 197 -13.50 4.66 -20.89
N GLU A 198 -12.24 4.55 -20.47
CA GLU A 198 -11.41 3.41 -20.78
C GLU A 198 -11.76 2.19 -19.93
N VAL A 199 -11.64 1.01 -20.55
CA VAL A 199 -11.77 -0.28 -19.86
C VAL A 199 -10.66 -0.39 -18.82
N ILE A 200 -11.04 -0.66 -17.57
CA ILE A 200 -10.11 -1.04 -16.51
C ILE A 200 -10.28 -2.53 -16.30
N SER A 201 -9.20 -3.28 -16.56
CA SER A 201 -9.09 -4.69 -16.22
C SER A 201 -9.12 -4.89 -14.71
N THR A 202 -9.81 -5.93 -14.26
CA THR A 202 -9.86 -6.31 -12.83
C THR A 202 -9.32 -7.71 -12.58
N SER A 203 -8.67 -7.88 -11.44
CA SER A 203 -8.32 -9.19 -10.87
C SER A 203 -9.05 -9.37 -9.53
N TYR A 204 -9.38 -10.63 -9.20
CA TYR A 204 -10.04 -10.97 -7.94
C TYR A 204 -9.23 -12.08 -7.25
N GLY A 205 -8.81 -11.85 -6.01
CA GLY A 205 -8.22 -12.88 -5.14
C GLY A 205 -9.27 -13.57 -4.28
N ASP A 206 -9.02 -13.70 -2.98
CA ASP A 206 -10.01 -14.22 -2.03
C ASP A 206 -11.23 -13.29 -1.96
N GLU A 207 -12.45 -13.84 -1.97
CA GLU A 207 -13.70 -13.08 -2.04
C GLU A 207 -14.66 -13.35 -0.88
N ASP A 208 -15.48 -12.35 -0.55
CA ASP A 208 -16.62 -12.53 0.35
C ASP A 208 -17.86 -13.05 -0.39
N GLY A 209 -18.87 -13.54 0.36
CA GLY A 209 -20.11 -14.01 -0.26
C GLY A 209 -21.00 -12.88 -0.81
N LEU A 210 -20.86 -11.65 -0.29
CA LEU A 210 -21.72 -10.53 -0.65
C LEU A 210 -21.47 -10.05 -2.07
N ILE A 211 -20.22 -10.09 -2.55
CA ILE A 211 -19.89 -9.61 -3.89
C ILE A 211 -20.67 -10.38 -4.98
N ASP A 212 -20.86 -11.69 -4.78
CA ASP A 212 -21.55 -12.58 -5.72
C ASP A 212 -23.05 -12.71 -5.45
N THR A 213 -23.52 -12.45 -4.23
CA THR A 213 -24.91 -12.72 -3.86
C THR A 213 -25.74 -11.47 -3.63
N TYR A 214 -25.17 -10.41 -3.05
CA TYR A 214 -25.93 -9.21 -2.72
C TYR A 214 -26.29 -8.42 -3.97
N ARG A 215 -27.54 -7.99 -3.99
CA ARG A 215 -28.17 -7.29 -5.10
C ARG A 215 -28.78 -6.01 -4.56
N PRO A 216 -28.11 -4.84 -4.71
CA PRO A 216 -28.60 -3.61 -4.12
C PRO A 216 -29.93 -3.11 -4.76
N LYS A 217 -30.39 -3.69 -5.88
CA LYS A 217 -31.68 -3.35 -6.51
C LYS A 217 -31.79 -1.82 -6.68
N GLU A 218 -32.92 -1.24 -6.29
CA GLU A 218 -33.22 0.20 -6.37
C GLU A 218 -32.35 1.08 -5.45
N THR A 219 -31.61 0.51 -4.48
CA THR A 219 -30.75 1.34 -3.61
C THR A 219 -29.47 1.79 -4.31
N TYR A 220 -29.09 1.12 -5.40
CA TYR A 220 -27.95 1.53 -6.21
C TYR A 220 -28.40 2.40 -7.38
N HIS A 221 -27.85 3.61 -7.42
CA HIS A 221 -28.01 4.57 -8.50
C HIS A 221 -26.66 5.22 -8.80
N VAL A 222 -26.46 5.58 -10.06
CA VAL A 222 -25.35 6.42 -10.51
C VAL A 222 -25.95 7.74 -10.96
N SER A 223 -25.64 8.81 -10.25
CA SER A 223 -26.05 10.16 -10.65
C SER A 223 -25.21 10.65 -11.83
N SER A 224 -25.78 11.52 -12.68
CA SER A 224 -25.00 12.21 -13.70
C SER A 224 -23.90 13.04 -13.04
N GLY A 225 -22.69 12.98 -13.57
CA GLY A 225 -21.52 13.65 -13.00
C GLY A 225 -20.90 12.95 -11.79
N ALA A 226 -21.44 11.82 -11.32
CA ALA A 226 -20.78 11.04 -10.28
C ALA A 226 -19.47 10.44 -10.82
N SER A 227 -18.39 10.51 -10.03
CA SER A 227 -17.11 9.93 -10.44
C SER A 227 -17.18 8.39 -10.45
N ARG A 228 -16.44 7.76 -11.38
CA ARG A 228 -16.32 6.31 -11.45
C ARG A 228 -15.75 5.74 -10.15
N ALA A 229 -14.76 6.41 -9.57
CA ALA A 229 -14.17 6.05 -8.28
C ALA A 229 -15.21 6.03 -7.15
N SER A 230 -15.99 7.09 -6.96
CA SER A 230 -17.02 7.13 -5.90
C SER A 230 -18.10 6.06 -6.08
N THR A 231 -18.43 5.73 -7.34
CA THR A 231 -19.41 4.70 -7.67
C THR A 231 -18.89 3.29 -7.34
N VAL A 232 -17.64 2.99 -7.71
CA VAL A 232 -16.98 1.72 -7.37
C VAL A 232 -16.77 1.59 -5.86
N GLN A 233 -16.33 2.66 -5.19
CA GLN A 233 -16.24 2.74 -3.73
C GLN A 233 -17.58 2.40 -3.06
N GLY A 234 -18.68 2.98 -3.55
CA GLY A 234 -20.01 2.73 -3.03
C GLY A 234 -20.42 1.26 -3.07
N LEU A 235 -20.07 0.56 -4.16
CA LEU A 235 -20.31 -0.87 -4.30
C LEU A 235 -19.42 -1.72 -3.39
N LEU A 236 -18.12 -1.41 -3.36
CA LEU A 236 -17.20 -2.13 -2.49
C LEU A 236 -17.61 -1.98 -1.02
N ARG A 237 -18.08 -0.80 -0.57
CA ARG A 237 -18.60 -0.57 0.79
C ARG A 237 -19.72 -1.51 1.22
N LEU A 238 -20.45 -2.14 0.29
CA LEU A 238 -21.48 -3.16 0.56
C LEU A 238 -20.89 -4.57 0.75
N THR A 239 -19.57 -4.71 0.72
CA THR A 239 -18.83 -5.97 0.81
C THR A 239 -17.58 -5.74 1.68
N ARG A 240 -16.80 -6.78 1.94
CA ARG A 240 -15.48 -6.73 2.59
C ARG A 240 -14.32 -6.59 1.61
N MET A 241 -14.60 -6.31 0.34
CA MET A 241 -13.62 -6.32 -0.75
C MET A 241 -12.86 -5.01 -0.89
N VAL A 242 -11.54 -4.99 -0.77
CA VAL A 242 -10.71 -3.78 -0.85
C VAL A 242 -10.02 -3.66 -2.21
N PRO A 243 -9.87 -2.42 -2.73
CA PRO A 243 -9.16 -2.19 -3.98
C PRO A 243 -7.65 -2.13 -3.75
N ARG A 244 -6.88 -2.75 -4.66
CA ARG A 244 -5.43 -2.55 -4.81
C ARG A 244 -5.13 -2.33 -6.28
N PHE A 245 -4.26 -1.37 -6.58
CA PHE A 245 -3.82 -1.08 -7.93
C PHE A 245 -2.39 -1.61 -8.07
N GLU A 246 -2.21 -2.61 -8.91
CA GLU A 246 -0.96 -3.38 -8.97
C GLU A 246 -0.10 -3.02 -10.18
N ASP A 247 1.12 -3.53 -10.20
CA ASP A 247 2.16 -3.30 -11.22
C ASP A 247 1.75 -3.75 -12.64
N ASP A 248 0.82 -4.71 -12.72
CA ASP A 248 0.20 -5.20 -13.95
C ASP A 248 -0.76 -4.18 -14.59
N GLY A 249 -1.07 -3.08 -13.90
CA GLY A 249 -1.99 -2.03 -14.34
C GLY A 249 -3.46 -2.39 -14.18
N ASN A 250 -3.78 -3.48 -13.50
CA ASN A 250 -5.14 -3.90 -13.18
C ASN A 250 -5.59 -3.35 -11.82
N LEU A 251 -6.90 -3.25 -11.64
CA LEU A 251 -7.52 -3.08 -10.33
C LEU A 251 -7.76 -4.46 -9.71
N HIS A 252 -6.96 -4.82 -8.71
CA HIS A 252 -7.15 -6.00 -7.89
C HIS A 252 -8.20 -5.70 -6.81
N ILE A 253 -9.08 -6.67 -6.57
CA ILE A 253 -10.18 -6.58 -5.63
C ILE A 253 -10.14 -7.84 -4.76
N ASP A 254 -9.67 -7.67 -3.53
CA ASP A 254 -9.37 -8.77 -2.60
C ASP A 254 -10.13 -8.60 -1.29
N ILE A 255 -10.31 -9.69 -0.54
CA ILE A 255 -10.94 -9.61 0.78
C ILE A 255 -10.05 -8.84 1.78
N LEU A 256 -10.68 -7.98 2.58
CA LEU A 256 -10.02 -7.33 3.71
C LEU A 256 -9.63 -8.36 4.79
N VAL A 257 -8.32 -8.48 5.03
CA VAL A 257 -7.74 -9.20 6.17
C VAL A 257 -7.38 -8.18 7.25
N SER A 258 -8.18 -8.07 8.31
CA SER A 258 -8.00 -6.99 9.29
C SER A 258 -6.97 -7.34 10.38
N GLY A 259 -6.08 -6.39 10.69
CA GLY A 259 -5.23 -6.47 11.89
C GLY A 259 -5.98 -6.27 13.21
N ASP A 260 -7.18 -5.68 13.18
CA ASP A 260 -8.05 -5.50 14.35
C ASP A 260 -9.00 -6.69 14.52
N ALA A 261 -8.41 -7.83 14.88
CA ALA A 261 -9.08 -9.11 14.97
C ALA A 261 -9.90 -9.29 16.26
N ASP A 262 -11.05 -9.95 16.15
CA ASP A 262 -11.85 -10.33 17.31
C ASP A 262 -11.26 -11.57 18.02
N THR A 263 -11.61 -11.78 19.29
CA THR A 263 -11.20 -13.00 20.01
C THR A 263 -11.88 -14.24 19.42
N TRP A 264 -11.13 -15.33 19.25
CA TRP A 264 -11.64 -16.62 18.79
C TRP A 264 -12.87 -17.05 19.61
N THR A 265 -13.88 -17.58 18.93
CA THR A 265 -15.13 -18.04 19.54
C THR A 265 -15.45 -19.47 19.09
N ALA A 266 -15.83 -20.33 20.05
CA ALA A 266 -16.18 -21.73 19.79
C ALA A 266 -17.44 -21.88 18.93
N SER A 267 -17.48 -22.92 18.10
CA SER A 267 -18.65 -23.28 17.26
C SER A 267 -19.19 -22.12 16.43
N THR A 268 -18.29 -21.27 15.95
CA THR A 268 -18.60 -20.04 15.20
C THR A 268 -18.22 -20.24 13.74
N THR A 269 -19.09 -19.79 12.84
CA THR A 269 -18.81 -19.81 11.40
C THR A 269 -17.89 -18.66 11.04
N TYR A 270 -16.81 -18.98 10.33
CA TYR A 270 -15.84 -18.04 9.78
C TYR A 270 -15.75 -18.20 8.27
N ILE A 271 -15.59 -17.09 7.57
CA ILE A 271 -15.32 -17.04 6.14
C ILE A 271 -13.83 -16.80 5.89
N VAL A 272 -13.37 -17.05 4.67
CA VAL A 272 -11.99 -16.69 4.28
C VAL A 272 -11.76 -15.20 4.55
N GLY A 273 -10.57 -14.83 5.01
CA GLY A 273 -10.23 -13.43 5.33
C GLY A 273 -10.72 -12.95 6.71
N ASP A 274 -11.52 -13.74 7.44
CA ASP A 274 -11.72 -13.49 8.87
C ASP A 274 -10.42 -13.60 9.62
N THR A 275 -10.25 -12.75 10.64
CA THR A 275 -9.08 -12.77 11.51
C THR A 275 -9.49 -12.94 12.96
N VAL A 276 -8.69 -13.72 13.70
CA VAL A 276 -8.89 -13.93 15.14
C VAL A 276 -7.59 -13.77 15.92
N ILE A 277 -7.72 -13.41 17.20
CA ILE A 277 -6.68 -13.61 18.22
C ILE A 277 -7.09 -14.74 19.18
N PRO A 278 -6.14 -15.46 19.80
CA PRO A 278 -6.46 -16.47 20.79
C PRO A 278 -7.14 -15.87 22.04
N THR A 279 -7.88 -16.69 22.80
CA THR A 279 -8.54 -16.28 24.05
C THR A 279 -7.55 -15.81 25.12
N SER A 280 -6.32 -16.31 25.06
CA SER A 280 -5.15 -15.75 25.74
C SER A 280 -4.22 -15.15 24.68
N PRO A 281 -4.26 -13.82 24.45
CA PRO A 281 -3.51 -13.19 23.37
C PRO A 281 -2.02 -13.51 23.42
N ASN A 282 -1.44 -13.75 22.26
CA ASN A 282 -0.03 -14.10 22.06
C ASN A 282 0.67 -13.18 21.05
N ASP A 283 0.17 -11.93 20.95
CA ASP A 283 0.65 -10.89 20.04
C ASP A 283 0.65 -11.27 18.54
N ASN A 284 -0.21 -12.21 18.16
CA ASN A 284 -0.40 -12.65 16.79
C ASN A 284 -1.86 -12.61 16.36
N VAL A 285 -2.06 -12.41 15.06
CA VAL A 285 -3.36 -12.48 14.38
C VAL A 285 -3.35 -13.65 13.41
N TYR A 286 -4.47 -14.38 13.35
CA TYR A 286 -4.62 -15.57 12.52
C TYR A 286 -5.69 -15.36 11.46
N LYS A 287 -5.32 -15.48 10.18
CA LYS A 287 -6.24 -15.40 9.04
C LYS A 287 -6.92 -16.76 8.82
N CYS A 288 -8.24 -16.74 8.65
CA CYS A 288 -9.00 -17.86 8.13
C CYS A 288 -8.66 -18.04 6.63
N THR A 289 -8.00 -19.14 6.30
CA THR A 289 -7.63 -19.50 4.91
C THR A 289 -8.49 -20.62 4.35
N THR A 290 -9.29 -21.27 5.19
CA THR A 290 -10.37 -22.18 4.76
C THR A 290 -11.59 -21.92 5.62
N ALA A 291 -12.68 -21.47 4.99
CA ALA A 291 -13.95 -21.18 5.65
C ALA A 291 -14.57 -22.44 6.27
N GLY A 292 -15.30 -22.25 7.37
CA GLY A 292 -15.96 -23.34 8.08
C GLY A 292 -16.53 -22.90 9.42
N THR A 293 -16.82 -23.88 10.28
CA THR A 293 -17.20 -23.66 11.68
C THR A 293 -16.07 -24.13 12.61
N SER A 294 -15.65 -23.27 13.53
CA SER A 294 -14.64 -23.58 14.56
C SER A 294 -15.07 -24.73 15.47
N GLY A 295 -14.12 -25.35 16.14
CA GLY A 295 -14.37 -26.42 17.11
C GLY A 295 -15.12 -25.93 18.35
N SER A 296 -15.54 -26.88 19.19
CA SER A 296 -16.11 -26.58 20.51
C SER A 296 -15.06 -26.15 21.54
N SER A 297 -13.77 -26.17 21.18
CA SER A 297 -12.64 -25.83 22.04
C SER A 297 -11.53 -25.21 21.20
N GLU A 298 -10.83 -24.24 21.77
CA GLU A 298 -9.80 -23.47 21.05
C GLU A 298 -8.64 -24.38 20.61
N PRO A 299 -8.17 -24.29 19.35
CA PRO A 299 -6.97 -25.00 18.91
C PRO A 299 -5.70 -24.43 19.57
N THR A 300 -4.61 -25.19 19.54
CA THR A 300 -3.30 -24.62 19.87
C THR A 300 -2.78 -23.82 18.68
N PHE A 301 -2.83 -22.50 18.78
CA PHE A 301 -2.36 -21.61 17.73
C PHE A 301 -0.82 -21.66 17.57
N PRO A 302 -0.31 -21.75 16.33
CA PRO A 302 1.13 -21.73 16.07
C PRO A 302 1.72 -20.33 16.32
N THR A 303 3.00 -20.25 16.66
CA THR A 303 3.72 -18.98 16.89
C THR A 303 4.82 -18.73 15.87
N THR A 304 4.87 -19.55 14.81
CA THR A 304 5.81 -19.40 13.70
C THR A 304 5.02 -19.02 12.47
N GLU A 305 5.48 -18.00 11.75
CA GLU A 305 4.87 -17.52 10.51
C GLU A 305 4.72 -18.64 9.47
N ASP A 306 3.69 -18.49 8.64
CA ASP A 306 3.21 -19.41 7.60
C ASP A 306 2.77 -20.79 8.08
N GLN A 307 2.74 -21.03 9.38
CA GLN A 307 2.17 -22.26 9.93
C GLN A 307 0.64 -22.18 9.99
N THR A 308 0.02 -23.34 9.73
CA THR A 308 -1.43 -23.51 9.73
C THR A 308 -1.90 -24.39 10.89
N VAL A 309 -3.11 -24.18 11.39
CA VAL A 309 -3.78 -25.08 12.34
C VAL A 309 -5.22 -25.35 11.91
N ASN A 310 -5.60 -26.64 11.96
CA ASN A 310 -6.98 -27.07 11.74
C ASN A 310 -7.82 -26.85 13.00
N ASP A 311 -8.95 -26.20 12.84
CA ASP A 311 -9.94 -25.92 13.88
C ASP A 311 -11.31 -26.42 13.42
N ASN A 312 -11.53 -27.73 13.65
CA ASN A 312 -12.65 -28.47 13.07
C ASN A 312 -12.67 -28.39 11.53
N THR A 313 -13.49 -27.50 10.95
CA THR A 313 -13.58 -27.31 9.49
C THR A 313 -12.90 -26.02 9.02
N VAL A 314 -12.50 -25.15 9.95
CA VAL A 314 -11.74 -23.93 9.67
C VAL A 314 -10.25 -24.26 9.62
N VAL A 315 -9.51 -23.57 8.75
CA VAL A 315 -8.04 -23.56 8.80
C VAL A 315 -7.57 -22.14 9.07
N TRP A 316 -6.78 -21.99 10.13
CA TRP A 316 -6.15 -20.73 10.53
C TRP A 316 -4.69 -20.72 10.07
N THR A 317 -4.23 -19.60 9.53
CA THR A 317 -2.83 -19.37 9.16
C THR A 317 -2.30 -18.16 9.91
N LEU A 318 -1.12 -18.28 10.51
CA LEU A 318 -0.35 -17.13 11.00
C LEU A 318 0.43 -16.55 9.82
N THR A 319 0.04 -15.39 9.30
CA THR A 319 0.72 -14.78 8.15
C THR A 319 0.59 -13.28 8.20
N TYR A 320 1.65 -12.60 7.76
CA TYR A 320 1.73 -11.15 7.56
C TYR A 320 2.36 -10.92 6.19
N ASP A 321 2.03 -9.81 5.55
CA ASP A 321 2.66 -9.44 4.28
C ASP A 321 4.08 -8.91 4.53
N PHE A 322 4.26 -8.14 5.61
CA PHE A 322 5.58 -7.68 6.07
C PHE A 322 5.68 -7.62 7.60
N GLN A 323 6.91 -7.79 8.09
CA GLN A 323 7.25 -7.61 9.50
C GLN A 323 8.33 -6.54 9.65
N TYR A 324 8.09 -5.59 10.53
CA TYR A 324 9.03 -4.54 10.92
C TYR A 324 9.44 -4.71 12.37
N ASN A 325 10.73 -4.52 12.63
CA ASN A 325 11.29 -4.70 13.96
C ASN A 325 12.37 -3.66 14.23
N SER A 326 12.37 -3.16 15.46
CA SER A 326 13.35 -2.20 15.94
C SER A 326 14.76 -2.79 16.14
N ASP A 327 14.88 -4.12 16.15
CA ASP A 327 16.14 -4.86 16.30
C ASP A 327 16.94 -4.93 14.98
N ASP A 328 18.25 -5.21 15.09
CA ASP A 328 19.14 -5.37 13.93
C ASP A 328 18.90 -6.71 13.21
N GLY A 329 18.66 -6.67 11.89
CA GLY A 329 18.59 -7.86 11.01
C GLY A 329 17.23 -8.15 10.36
N GLU A 330 16.19 -7.36 10.65
CA GLU A 330 14.86 -7.42 10.02
C GLU A 330 14.55 -6.09 9.29
N HIS A 331 13.33 -5.88 8.74
CA HIS A 331 12.95 -4.58 8.19
C HIS A 331 12.92 -3.54 9.33
N GLN A 332 14.03 -2.81 9.47
CA GLN A 332 14.16 -1.80 10.49
C GLN A 332 13.22 -0.62 10.25
N PHE A 333 12.97 0.16 11.28
CA PHE A 333 12.32 1.45 11.17
C PHE A 333 13.08 2.48 12.00
N TRP A 334 12.76 3.76 11.83
CA TRP A 334 13.35 4.86 12.61
C TRP A 334 12.39 5.38 13.67
N GLU A 335 11.10 5.44 13.33
CA GLU A 335 10.07 5.97 14.21
C GLU A 335 8.77 5.21 14.00
N THR A 336 8.04 4.98 15.08
CA THR A 336 6.67 4.45 15.06
C THR A 336 5.83 5.24 16.04
N SER A 337 4.55 5.39 15.74
CA SER A 337 3.59 5.99 16.66
C SER A 337 2.28 5.24 16.57
N SER A 338 1.78 4.72 17.69
CA SER A 338 0.54 3.94 17.73
C SER A 338 -0.52 4.64 18.58
N ARG A 339 -1.67 4.93 17.96
CA ARG A 339 -2.86 5.49 18.59
C ARG A 339 -4.09 4.95 17.88
N LYS A 340 -4.85 4.06 18.53
CA LYS A 340 -6.12 3.57 18.01
C LYS A 340 -7.22 4.63 18.18
N ARG A 341 -7.74 5.15 17.08
CA ARG A 341 -8.91 6.03 17.06
C ARG A 341 -10.17 5.25 17.41
N LEU A 342 -11.16 5.94 17.97
CA LEU A 342 -12.48 5.36 18.19
C LEU A 342 -13.09 4.97 16.84
N VAL A 343 -13.58 3.74 16.74
CA VAL A 343 -14.35 3.25 15.59
C VAL A 343 -15.69 3.98 15.54
N ILE A 344 -15.98 4.66 14.43
CA ILE A 344 -17.22 5.42 14.23
C ILE A 344 -17.75 5.15 12.81
N PRO A 345 -19.01 4.72 12.66
CA PRO A 345 -19.88 4.20 13.72
C PRO A 345 -19.31 2.91 14.34
N ASN A 346 -19.59 2.66 15.62
CA ASN A 346 -19.21 1.39 16.27
C ASN A 346 -20.36 0.38 16.30
N LYS A 347 -21.52 0.73 15.73
CA LYS A 347 -22.60 -0.21 15.43
C LYS A 347 -23.27 0.16 14.11
N SER A 348 -23.47 -0.82 13.24
CA SER A 348 -24.25 -0.66 12.01
C SER A 348 -25.43 -1.62 12.02
N THR A 349 -26.60 -1.13 11.63
CA THR A 349 -27.83 -1.91 11.54
C THR A 349 -28.44 -1.74 10.15
N TYR A 350 -28.53 -2.85 9.40
CA TYR A 350 -29.24 -2.92 8.13
C TYR A 350 -30.64 -3.50 8.36
N LYS A 351 -31.64 -2.85 7.78
CA LYS A 351 -33.04 -3.31 7.85
C LYS A 351 -33.75 -3.15 6.52
N SER A 352 -34.76 -3.97 6.31
CA SER A 352 -35.61 -3.87 5.13
C SER A 352 -36.36 -2.54 5.15
N HIS A 353 -36.52 -1.92 3.98
CA HIS A 353 -37.44 -0.80 3.87
C HIS A 353 -38.83 -1.21 4.36
N PRO A 354 -39.59 -0.35 5.08
CA PRO A 354 -40.88 -0.71 5.67
C PRO A 354 -41.92 -1.25 4.67
N SER A 355 -41.83 -0.89 3.38
CA SER A 355 -42.72 -1.39 2.32
C SER A 355 -42.40 -2.82 1.86
N HIS A 356 -41.22 -3.36 2.17
CA HIS A 356 -40.81 -4.70 1.74
C HIS A 356 -41.32 -5.76 2.70
N ILE A 357 -41.87 -6.84 2.14
CA ILE A 357 -42.43 -7.97 2.89
C ILE A 357 -41.90 -9.26 2.25
N PRO A 358 -41.33 -10.20 3.01
CA PRO A 358 -41.06 -10.14 4.46
C PRO A 358 -39.99 -9.09 4.85
N GLN A 359 -40.00 -8.66 6.10
CA GLN A 359 -39.00 -7.74 6.66
C GLN A 359 -37.85 -8.51 7.29
N PHE A 360 -36.63 -8.07 7.00
CA PHE A 360 -35.38 -8.58 7.57
C PHE A 360 -34.58 -7.47 8.25
N SER A 361 -33.74 -7.86 9.21
CA SER A 361 -32.80 -6.97 9.89
C SER A 361 -31.60 -7.73 10.43
N GLY A 362 -30.47 -7.04 10.51
CA GLY A 362 -29.23 -7.56 11.09
C GLY A 362 -28.32 -6.40 11.49
N SER A 363 -27.40 -6.66 12.41
CA SER A 363 -26.45 -5.68 12.89
C SER A 363 -25.12 -6.30 13.26
N ALA A 364 -24.09 -5.46 13.27
CA ALA A 364 -22.75 -5.77 13.76
C ALA A 364 -22.29 -4.63 14.67
N THR A 365 -21.44 -4.93 15.64
CA THR A 365 -21.02 -3.98 16.67
C THR A 365 -19.58 -4.22 17.06
N ASP A 366 -18.77 -3.15 17.06
CA ASP A 366 -17.52 -3.14 17.80
C ASP A 366 -17.85 -2.96 19.28
N ALA A 367 -17.95 -4.07 20.02
CA ALA A 367 -18.40 -4.05 21.40
C ALA A 367 -17.49 -3.20 22.31
N THR A 368 -16.18 -3.17 22.03
CA THR A 368 -15.18 -2.47 22.83
C THR A 368 -15.37 -0.96 22.73
N ASP A 369 -15.49 -0.44 21.51
CA ASP A 369 -15.63 1.00 21.28
C ASP A 369 -17.07 1.48 21.48
N PHE A 370 -18.06 0.63 21.20
CA PHE A 370 -19.46 0.90 21.54
C PHE A 370 -19.64 1.10 23.05
N ALA A 371 -18.93 0.33 23.88
CA ALA A 371 -18.96 0.51 25.33
C ALA A 371 -18.37 1.85 25.80
N LYS A 372 -17.44 2.45 25.04
CA LYS A 372 -16.84 3.75 25.36
C LYS A 372 -17.75 4.91 24.93
N LEU A 373 -18.26 4.88 23.71
CA LEU A 373 -19.17 5.89 23.17
C LEU A 373 -20.12 5.28 22.12
N PRO A 374 -21.36 4.93 22.50
CA PRO A 374 -22.32 4.31 21.58
C PRO A 374 -22.68 5.22 20.40
N LEU A 375 -22.28 4.81 19.19
CA LEU A 375 -22.56 5.53 17.93
C LEU A 375 -23.07 4.53 16.89
N GLU A 376 -24.39 4.55 16.67
CA GLU A 376 -25.09 3.63 15.78
C GLU A 376 -25.52 4.32 14.48
N THR A 377 -25.35 3.63 13.36
CA THR A 377 -25.92 4.01 12.05
C THR A 377 -27.00 3.03 11.63
N PHE A 378 -27.97 3.51 10.84
CA PHE A 378 -29.08 2.73 10.34
C PHE A 378 -29.20 2.85 8.81
N HIS A 379 -29.26 1.71 8.15
CA HIS A 379 -29.42 1.62 6.71
C HIS A 379 -30.73 0.92 6.36
N GLN A 380 -31.49 1.50 5.43
CA GLN A 380 -32.69 0.87 4.88
C GLN A 380 -32.40 0.37 3.48
N VAL A 381 -32.42 -0.94 3.28
CA VAL A 381 -32.08 -1.56 1.99
C VAL A 381 -33.05 -2.68 1.63
N LEU A 382 -32.89 -3.23 0.43
CA LEU A 382 -33.55 -4.47 0.04
C LEU A 382 -32.75 -5.66 0.56
N LEU A 383 -33.41 -6.56 1.28
CA LEU A 383 -32.79 -7.73 1.91
C LEU A 383 -33.57 -8.98 1.55
N GLU A 384 -32.85 -10.09 1.50
CA GLU A 384 -33.41 -11.42 1.22
C GLU A 384 -33.38 -12.33 2.45
N SER A 385 -32.62 -11.95 3.49
CA SER A 385 -32.59 -12.64 4.79
C SER A 385 -32.00 -11.76 5.91
N ASN A 386 -32.18 -12.19 7.17
CA ASN A 386 -31.47 -11.59 8.32
C ASN A 386 -29.97 -11.84 8.25
N ALA A 387 -29.53 -12.99 7.71
CA ALA A 387 -28.11 -13.32 7.58
C ALA A 387 -27.40 -12.33 6.66
N GLN A 388 -27.99 -12.03 5.50
CA GLN A 388 -27.47 -11.03 4.56
C GLN A 388 -27.37 -9.64 5.21
N ALA A 389 -28.32 -9.27 6.08
CA ALA A 389 -28.28 -8.00 6.80
C ALA A 389 -27.15 -7.95 7.84
N VAL A 390 -26.86 -9.08 8.51
CA VAL A 390 -25.70 -9.19 9.41
C VAL A 390 -24.39 -9.11 8.62
N GLU A 391 -24.29 -9.80 7.48
CA GLU A 391 -23.10 -9.76 6.63
C GLU A 391 -22.78 -8.34 6.14
N LEU A 392 -23.79 -7.58 5.68
CA LEU A 392 -23.63 -6.18 5.29
C LEU A 392 -23.15 -5.31 6.47
N ALA A 393 -23.74 -5.50 7.65
CA ALA A 393 -23.32 -4.77 8.85
C ALA A 393 -21.88 -5.13 9.26
N THR A 394 -21.51 -6.41 9.20
CA THR A 394 -20.16 -6.89 9.49
C THR A 394 -19.15 -6.33 8.51
N ALA A 395 -19.50 -6.27 7.23
CA ALA A 395 -18.66 -5.67 6.19
C ALA A 395 -18.37 -4.19 6.46
N GLU A 396 -19.40 -3.41 6.82
CA GLU A 396 -19.24 -2.00 7.18
C GLU A 396 -18.37 -1.83 8.44
N ILE A 397 -18.63 -2.59 9.51
CA ILE A 397 -17.85 -2.53 10.76
C ILE A 397 -16.39 -2.91 10.51
N ALA A 398 -16.11 -3.95 9.72
CA ALA A 398 -14.74 -4.33 9.38
C ALA A 398 -13.98 -3.21 8.64
N ARG A 399 -14.64 -2.51 7.71
CA ARG A 399 -14.04 -1.37 7.02
C ARG A 399 -13.75 -0.21 7.95
N VAL A 400 -14.71 0.19 8.79
CA VAL A 400 -14.48 1.33 9.69
C VAL A 400 -13.47 1.02 10.78
N ARG A 401 -13.29 -0.27 11.16
CA ARG A 401 -12.17 -0.72 11.99
C ARG A 401 -10.82 -0.55 11.29
N ALA A 402 -10.74 -0.91 10.01
CA ALA A 402 -9.53 -0.73 9.20
C ALA A 402 -9.27 0.75 8.85
N ASP A 403 -10.32 1.58 8.77
CA ASP A 403 -10.21 3.04 8.60
C ASP A 403 -9.81 3.74 9.90
N ALA A 404 -10.18 3.19 11.07
CA ALA A 404 -9.80 3.75 12.35
C ALA A 404 -8.28 3.68 12.50
N GLU A 405 -7.63 4.84 12.39
CA GLU A 405 -6.17 4.94 12.48
C GLU A 405 -5.64 4.26 13.73
N GLN A 406 -4.61 3.44 13.53
CA GLN A 406 -3.99 2.61 14.55
C GLN A 406 -2.54 3.01 14.76
N SER A 407 -1.83 3.38 13.69
CA SER A 407 -0.39 3.65 13.75
C SER A 407 0.14 4.43 12.55
N ALA A 408 1.38 4.91 12.68
CA ALA A 408 2.23 5.36 11.58
C ALA A 408 3.65 4.83 11.79
N LEU A 409 4.34 4.51 10.70
CA LEU A 409 5.70 3.98 10.69
C LEU A 409 6.55 4.77 9.71
N HIS A 410 7.75 5.16 10.13
CA HIS A 410 8.76 5.76 9.27
C HIS A 410 9.97 4.82 9.19
N THR A 411 10.28 4.35 7.99
CA THR A 411 11.20 3.23 7.76
C THR A 411 12.10 3.49 6.54
N PRO A 412 13.30 2.88 6.49
CA PRO A 412 13.99 2.65 5.24
C PRO A 412 13.05 2.03 4.20
N PRO A 413 13.29 2.24 2.90
CA PRO A 413 12.29 1.83 1.93
C PRO A 413 12.09 0.34 1.83
N ASN A 414 10.82 -0.01 1.94
CA ASN A 414 10.31 -1.30 1.57
C ASN A 414 9.74 -1.18 0.15
N VAL A 415 10.47 -1.77 -0.79
CA VAL A 415 10.13 -1.75 -2.22
C VAL A 415 8.93 -2.65 -2.52
N GLY A 416 8.70 -3.70 -1.74
CA GLY A 416 7.55 -4.60 -1.90
C GLY A 416 6.29 -4.15 -1.17
N GLN A 417 6.32 -3.04 -0.42
CA GLN A 417 5.16 -2.61 0.36
C GLN A 417 4.00 -2.15 -0.51
N GLU A 418 2.81 -2.70 -0.28
CA GLU A 418 1.58 -2.37 -0.98
C GLU A 418 0.52 -1.81 -0.01
N VAL A 419 -0.47 -1.12 -0.59
CA VAL A 419 -1.65 -0.67 0.17
C VAL A 419 -2.47 -1.90 0.54
N TRP A 420 -3.06 -1.92 1.74
CA TRP A 420 -3.81 -3.01 2.38
C TRP A 420 -3.01 -4.15 2.99
N ASP A 421 -1.70 -4.22 2.74
CA ASP A 421 -0.81 -5.17 3.40
C ASP A 421 -1.00 -5.19 4.91
N LEU A 422 -1.14 -6.39 5.46
CA LEU A 422 -1.18 -6.65 6.88
C LEU A 422 0.25 -6.68 7.42
N VAL A 423 0.61 -5.64 8.15
CA VAL A 423 1.96 -5.47 8.66
C VAL A 423 2.00 -5.70 10.16
N ARG A 424 3.01 -6.45 10.61
CA ARG A 424 3.35 -6.59 12.04
C ARG A 424 4.53 -5.68 12.39
N ILE A 425 4.35 -4.81 13.36
CA ILE A 425 5.39 -3.92 13.88
C ILE A 425 5.73 -4.36 15.30
N THR A 426 6.99 -4.69 15.54
CA THR A 426 7.54 -5.01 16.86
C THR A 426 8.48 -3.90 17.32
N ASP A 427 8.11 -3.18 18.37
CA ASP A 427 8.95 -2.15 18.99
C ASP A 427 9.55 -2.67 20.31
N ASN A 428 10.84 -2.97 20.26
CA ASN A 428 11.65 -3.43 21.39
C ASN A 428 12.43 -2.27 22.06
N TRP A 429 12.42 -1.04 21.52
CA TRP A 429 13.20 0.06 22.07
C TRP A 429 12.67 0.57 23.42
N ASP A 430 11.38 0.43 23.68
CA ASP A 430 10.78 0.77 24.98
C ASP A 430 10.86 -0.37 26.02
N ALA A 431 11.53 -1.47 25.67
CA ALA A 431 11.66 -2.71 26.45
C ALA A 431 10.33 -3.43 26.78
N THR A 432 9.21 -2.98 26.21
CA THR A 432 7.91 -3.65 26.35
C THR A 432 7.68 -4.72 25.30
N GLY A 433 8.40 -4.65 24.17
CA GLY A 433 8.20 -5.55 23.04
C GLY A 433 6.83 -5.34 22.39
N LYS A 434 6.38 -4.09 22.33
CA LYS A 434 5.03 -3.74 21.90
C LYS A 434 4.81 -4.20 20.46
N VAL A 435 3.77 -5.00 20.25
CA VAL A 435 3.35 -5.43 18.92
C VAL A 435 2.13 -4.62 18.48
N THR A 436 2.18 -4.11 17.25
CA THR A 436 1.03 -3.51 16.57
C THR A 436 0.86 -4.21 15.23
N ILE A 437 -0.35 -4.69 14.95
CA ILE A 437 -0.69 -5.35 13.68
C ILE A 437 -1.78 -4.52 13.03
N ALA A 438 -1.56 -4.02 11.82
CA ALA A 438 -2.52 -3.17 11.14
C ALA A 438 -2.33 -3.19 9.62
N ASN A 439 -3.38 -2.80 8.90
CA ASN A 439 -3.35 -2.70 7.44
C ASN A 439 -2.77 -1.36 6.99
N VAL A 440 -1.86 -1.39 6.01
CA VAL A 440 -1.35 -0.18 5.36
C VAL A 440 -2.49 0.49 4.59
N ARG A 441 -2.68 1.79 4.79
CA ARG A 441 -3.72 2.60 4.13
C ARG A 441 -3.18 3.73 3.29
N ALA A 442 -1.99 4.20 3.61
CA ALA A 442 -1.26 5.09 2.74
C ALA A 442 0.23 4.82 2.83
N ILE A 443 0.90 5.04 1.71
CA ILE A 443 2.33 4.93 1.55
C ILE A 443 2.83 6.24 0.96
N GLU A 444 3.73 6.91 1.66
CA GLU A 444 4.45 8.08 1.16
C GLU A 444 5.91 7.68 1.01
N ARG A 445 6.49 7.88 -0.17
CA ARG A 445 7.91 7.61 -0.41
C ARG A 445 8.58 8.86 -0.92
N SER A 446 9.75 9.14 -0.36
CA SER A 446 10.64 10.20 -0.81
C SER A 446 11.95 9.57 -1.22
N TYR A 447 12.44 9.94 -2.39
CA TYR A 447 13.69 9.41 -2.93
C TYR A 447 14.54 10.50 -3.55
N GLY A 448 15.84 10.47 -3.28
CA GLY A 448 16.85 11.37 -3.77
C GLY A 448 18.23 11.04 -3.19
N PRO A 449 19.29 11.77 -3.58
CA PRO A 449 20.63 11.51 -3.06
C PRO A 449 20.66 11.68 -1.53
N GLY A 450 20.89 10.58 -0.80
CA GLY A 450 20.94 10.57 0.68
C GLY A 450 19.57 10.62 1.38
N VAL A 451 18.47 10.57 0.63
CA VAL A 451 17.10 10.50 1.16
C VAL A 451 16.39 9.35 0.46
N PHE A 452 16.22 8.24 1.15
CA PHE A 452 15.37 7.15 0.70
C PHE A 452 14.58 6.72 1.93
N GLU A 453 13.31 7.08 1.97
CA GLU A 453 12.46 6.91 3.14
C GLU A 453 11.04 6.54 2.72
N THR A 454 10.39 5.72 3.55
CA THR A 454 9.00 5.32 3.38
C THR A 454 8.23 5.58 4.66
N THR A 455 7.12 6.29 4.54
CA THR A 455 6.17 6.48 5.63
C THR A 455 4.92 5.66 5.34
N LEU A 456 4.58 4.76 6.26
CA LEU A 456 3.36 3.97 6.23
C LEU A 456 2.35 4.56 7.20
N ARG A 457 1.10 4.62 6.78
CA ARG A 457 -0.03 5.00 7.63
C ARG A 457 -0.98 3.83 7.73
N PHE A 458 -1.41 3.54 8.96
CA PHE A 458 -2.31 2.45 9.26
C PHE A 458 -3.66 3.04 9.68
N GLY A 459 -4.55 3.22 8.70
CA GLY A 459 -5.89 3.82 8.82
C GLY A 459 -6.06 5.12 8.01
N PHE A 460 -7.29 5.64 8.00
CA PHE A 460 -7.74 6.76 7.18
C PHE A 460 -7.93 8.04 8.02
N GLY A 461 -7.25 9.12 7.64
CA GLY A 461 -7.34 10.41 8.34
C GLY A 461 -6.33 11.45 7.85
N PRO A 462 -6.50 12.75 8.19
CA PRO A 462 -5.49 13.76 7.91
C PRO A 462 -4.19 13.35 8.60
N ALA A 463 -3.08 13.41 7.85
CA ALA A 463 -1.76 13.00 8.29
C ALA A 463 -1.48 13.43 9.74
N MET A 464 -1.51 12.47 10.67
CA MET A 464 -0.75 12.63 11.90
C MET A 464 0.71 12.48 11.47
N ALA A 465 1.50 13.55 11.53
CA ALA A 465 2.95 13.38 11.44
C ALA A 465 3.33 12.28 12.45
N PRO A 466 4.25 11.33 12.12
CA PRO A 466 4.89 10.56 13.16
C PRO A 466 5.34 11.60 14.18
N LEU A 467 4.81 11.49 15.41
CA LEU A 467 5.07 12.51 16.42
C LEU A 467 6.56 12.46 16.70
N GLY A 468 7.31 13.34 16.05
CA GLY A 468 8.69 13.64 16.36
C GLY A 468 8.73 14.28 17.74
N ILE A 469 8.61 13.45 18.78
CA ILE A 469 9.28 13.45 20.09
C ILE A 469 9.01 12.04 20.67
N SER A 470 9.99 11.15 20.58
CA SER A 470 10.05 10.00 21.49
C SER A 470 10.25 10.54 22.91
N ASN A 471 9.32 10.29 23.84
CA ASN A 471 9.66 10.34 25.26
C ASN A 471 10.02 8.92 25.72
N PRO A 472 11.28 8.61 26.04
CA PRO A 472 11.65 7.35 26.66
C PRO A 472 11.29 7.44 28.15
N GLY A 473 10.17 6.81 28.49
CA GLY A 473 9.76 6.56 29.85
C GLY A 473 8.78 7.59 30.39
N ILE A 474 7.53 7.18 30.56
CA ILE A 474 6.75 7.28 31.81
C ILE A 474 5.42 6.54 31.55
N GLY A 475 5.06 5.66 32.48
CA GLY A 475 3.97 4.68 32.35
C GLY A 475 2.59 5.30 32.20
N ALA A 476 1.67 4.48 31.69
CA ALA A 476 0.29 4.80 31.43
C ALA A 476 -0.45 5.42 32.64
N GLY A 477 -1.14 6.53 32.37
CA GLY A 477 -2.26 6.99 33.16
C GLY A 477 -2.06 8.37 33.81
N THR A 478 -2.85 9.34 33.36
CA THR A 478 -3.28 10.58 34.05
C THR A 478 -2.66 11.95 33.70
N ASP A 479 -1.85 12.09 32.66
CA ASP A 479 -1.25 13.41 32.39
C ASP A 479 -2.06 14.26 31.40
N THR A 480 -2.42 15.47 31.84
CA THR A 480 -3.09 16.48 31.02
C THR A 480 -2.07 17.21 30.15
N PHE A 481 -2.51 17.78 29.02
CA PHE A 481 -1.64 18.57 28.11
C PHE A 481 -0.81 19.65 28.84
N GLU A 482 -1.33 20.25 29.90
CA GLU A 482 -0.62 21.23 30.73
C GLU A 482 0.55 20.62 31.52
N ALA A 483 0.46 19.34 31.91
CA ALA A 483 1.53 18.63 32.61
C ALA A 483 2.70 18.31 31.67
N ASP A 484 2.41 17.88 30.43
CA ASP A 484 3.41 17.61 29.40
C ASP A 484 4.18 18.87 28.99
N VAL A 485 3.48 19.98 28.79
CA VAL A 485 4.09 21.28 28.45
C VAL A 485 4.99 21.76 29.58
N THR A 486 4.56 21.61 30.84
CA THR A 486 5.34 22.01 32.02
C THR A 486 6.60 21.16 32.19
N ALA A 487 6.48 19.83 32.07
CA ALA A 487 7.61 18.91 32.16
C ALA A 487 8.63 19.14 31.04
N THR A 488 8.16 19.44 29.83
CA THR A 488 9.03 19.78 28.69
C THR A 488 9.79 21.08 28.93
N LEU A 489 9.11 22.11 29.45
CA LEU A 489 9.74 23.39 29.73
C LEU A 489 10.80 23.27 30.83
N ASP A 490 10.53 22.49 31.87
CA ASP A 490 11.48 22.22 32.96
C ASP A 490 12.70 21.43 32.49
N ALA A 491 12.52 20.46 31.58
CA ALA A 491 13.62 19.71 30.97
C ALA A 491 14.53 20.61 30.11
N VAL A 492 13.94 21.51 29.32
CA VAL A 492 14.70 22.49 28.50
C VAL A 492 15.45 23.49 29.38
N ILE A 493 14.81 24.00 30.43
CA ILE A 493 15.44 24.90 31.40
C ILE A 493 16.60 24.20 32.12
N GLY A 494 16.42 22.95 32.52
CA GLY A 494 17.47 22.12 33.12
C GLY A 494 18.66 21.90 32.18
N ALA A 495 18.40 21.60 30.90
CA ALA A 495 19.44 21.42 29.90
C ALA A 495 20.25 22.70 29.65
N LEU A 496 19.57 23.84 29.50
CA LEU A 496 20.21 25.14 29.30
C LEU A 496 21.08 25.56 30.48
N ASN A 497 20.60 25.34 31.71
CA ASN A 497 21.35 25.65 32.93
C ASN A 497 22.62 24.80 33.10
N ASN A 498 22.69 23.63 32.47
CA ASN A 498 23.89 22.78 32.44
C ASN A 498 24.85 23.12 31.29
N ILE A 499 24.34 23.67 30.19
CA ILE A 499 25.14 24.08 29.01
C ILE A 499 25.88 25.39 29.27
N ILE A 500 25.23 26.36 29.92
CA ILE A 500 25.80 27.70 30.17
C ILE A 500 27.13 27.63 30.96
N PRO A 501 27.28 26.84 32.03
CA PRO A 501 28.55 26.68 32.75
C PRO A 501 29.62 25.90 31.98
N ALA A 502 29.22 24.99 31.09
CA ALA A 502 30.13 24.15 30.30
C ALA A 502 30.77 24.93 29.14
N VAL A 503 30.00 25.78 28.47
CA VAL A 503 30.49 26.72 27.45
C VAL A 503 31.44 27.75 28.08
N ASN A 504 31.12 28.23 29.29
CA ASN A 504 31.93 29.24 29.98
C ASN A 504 33.28 28.72 30.54
N LYS A 505 33.50 27.40 30.61
CA LYS A 505 34.74 26.81 31.18
C LYS A 505 35.71 26.23 30.14
N ASN A 506 35.35 26.19 28.85
CA ASN A 506 36.17 25.69 27.73
C ASN A 506 36.97 24.40 28.05
N THR A 507 36.34 23.45 28.76
CA THR A 507 36.95 22.19 29.22
C THR A 507 36.17 21.01 28.66
N LEU A 508 36.22 20.79 27.35
CA LEU A 508 35.67 19.58 26.73
C LEU A 508 36.70 18.45 26.79
N GLY A 509 36.69 17.75 27.93
CA GLY A 509 37.51 16.58 28.20
C GLY A 509 36.74 15.52 28.99
N THR A 510 35.97 14.70 28.27
CA THR A 510 35.57 13.31 28.58
C THR A 510 34.68 12.98 29.80
N ARG A 511 33.61 12.21 29.51
CA ARG A 511 33.03 11.08 30.29
C ARG A 511 31.68 11.20 31.02
N ILE A 512 30.78 12.10 30.64
CA ILE A 512 29.32 11.95 30.95
C ILE A 512 28.42 12.10 29.71
N THR A 513 29.01 12.36 28.54
CA THR A 513 28.28 12.58 27.27
C THR A 513 28.08 11.32 26.41
N GLN A 514 28.24 10.10 26.94
CA GLN A 514 28.22 8.88 26.12
C GLN A 514 26.82 8.40 25.65
N GLY A 515 25.70 9.02 26.00
CA GLY A 515 24.39 8.62 25.43
C GLY A 515 24.16 9.20 24.04
N ALA A 516 24.10 10.53 23.97
CA ALA A 516 23.86 11.25 22.71
C ALA A 516 25.12 11.27 21.82
N ILE A 517 26.32 11.35 22.41
CA ILE A 517 27.56 11.31 21.61
C ILE A 517 27.89 9.90 21.15
N VAL A 518 27.51 8.80 21.83
CA VAL A 518 27.66 7.45 21.20
C VAL A 518 26.70 7.32 20.03
N ARG A 519 25.46 7.82 20.10
CA ARG A 519 24.58 7.82 18.91
C ARG A 519 25.16 8.62 17.73
N ILE A 520 25.82 9.76 18.00
CA ILE A 520 26.47 10.56 16.97
C ILE A 520 27.80 9.94 16.52
N LEU A 521 28.63 9.38 17.41
CA LEU A 521 29.87 8.70 17.06
C LEU A 521 29.62 7.33 16.43
N SER A 522 28.54 6.61 16.72
CA SER A 522 28.17 5.40 15.98
C SER A 522 27.83 5.76 14.54
N ARG A 523 27.09 6.88 14.36
CA ARG A 523 26.82 7.46 13.04
C ARG A 523 28.08 8.02 12.37
N LEU A 524 29.01 8.61 13.13
CA LEU A 524 30.27 9.17 12.60
C LEU A 524 31.37 8.12 12.39
N THR A 525 31.40 7.03 13.16
CA THR A 525 32.34 5.90 13.01
C THR A 525 31.89 4.99 11.87
N ALA A 526 30.57 4.88 11.64
CA ALA A 526 30.01 4.36 10.40
C ALA A 526 30.34 5.24 9.18
N LEU A 527 30.65 6.53 9.40
CA LEU A 527 31.07 7.48 8.35
C LEU A 527 32.60 7.62 8.17
N GLU A 528 33.42 7.42 9.22
CA GLU A 528 34.89 7.64 9.21
C GLU A 528 35.73 6.35 9.21
N GLN A 529 35.18 5.19 9.55
CA GLN A 529 35.89 3.91 9.36
C GLN A 529 35.36 3.18 8.13
N GLY A 530 35.94 3.52 6.98
CA GLY A 530 35.70 2.87 5.68
C GLY A 530 35.93 1.36 5.71
N GLY A 531 34.88 0.63 6.09
CA GLY A 531 34.88 -0.83 6.18
C GLY A 531 33.49 -1.48 6.17
N GLY A 532 32.43 -0.75 5.81
CA GLY A 532 31.10 -1.30 5.57
C GLY A 532 30.35 -0.40 4.59
N LEU A 533 30.08 -0.92 3.40
CA LEU A 533 29.58 -0.25 2.19
C LEU A 533 30.61 0.62 1.44
N MET A 534 31.67 -0.02 0.94
CA MET A 534 32.29 0.45 -0.30
C MET A 534 31.37 0.07 -1.46
N ASN A 535 30.32 0.85 -1.67
CA ASN A 535 29.74 1.23 -2.96
C ASN A 535 28.54 2.15 -2.66
N LEU A 536 28.65 3.40 -3.09
CA LEU A 536 27.58 4.41 -3.05
C LEU A 536 26.52 4.16 -4.14
N ASP A 537 26.42 2.92 -4.64
CA ASP A 537 25.65 2.55 -5.83
C ASP A 537 24.26 1.96 -5.50
N ASP A 538 23.91 1.76 -4.22
CA ASP A 538 22.97 0.69 -3.91
C ASP A 538 21.52 1.09 -3.63
N LEU A 539 21.09 2.33 -3.93
CA LEU A 539 19.69 2.69 -3.73
C LEU A 539 19.25 3.81 -4.68
N THR A 540 18.64 3.43 -5.80
CA THR A 540 18.28 4.33 -6.89
C THR A 540 16.84 4.11 -7.34
N VAL A 541 16.04 5.18 -7.45
CA VAL A 541 14.87 5.14 -8.33
C VAL A 541 15.39 5.14 -9.76
N LYS A 542 15.07 4.07 -10.48
CA LYS A 542 15.82 3.69 -11.67
C LYS A 542 15.08 3.96 -12.99
N THR A 543 13.77 4.19 -12.95
CA THR A 543 13.05 4.58 -14.16
C THR A 543 11.85 5.43 -13.86
N LEU A 544 11.68 6.45 -14.72
CA LEU A 544 10.41 6.98 -15.18
C LEU A 544 10.23 6.52 -16.63
N ARG A 545 9.28 5.63 -16.92
CA ARG A 545 9.05 5.11 -18.29
C ARG A 545 7.85 5.77 -18.95
N VAL A 546 8.10 6.48 -20.06
CA VAL A 546 7.13 7.21 -20.87
C VAL A 546 6.83 6.47 -22.18
N GLU A 547 5.65 5.86 -22.28
CA GLU A 547 5.25 5.03 -23.43
C GLU A 547 3.87 5.36 -23.99
N ASN A 548 3.84 5.46 -25.32
CA ASN A 548 2.70 5.69 -26.21
C ASN A 548 1.76 6.85 -25.85
N LYS A 549 1.45 7.67 -26.85
CA LYS A 549 0.34 8.61 -26.75
C LYS A 549 -0.97 7.82 -26.79
N LEU A 550 -1.67 7.75 -25.67
CA LEU A 550 -3.02 7.25 -25.62
C LEU A 550 -3.92 8.20 -26.42
N ILE A 551 -4.66 7.66 -27.39
CA ILE A 551 -5.59 8.45 -28.20
C ILE A 551 -6.85 8.65 -27.36
N ILE A 552 -6.96 9.81 -26.72
CA ILE A 552 -8.23 10.28 -26.16
C ILE A 552 -9.20 10.41 -27.35
N PRO A 553 -10.40 9.81 -27.35
CA PRO A 553 -11.41 10.08 -28.35
C PRO A 553 -11.73 11.58 -28.30
N ARG A 554 -11.21 12.31 -29.28
CA ARG A 554 -11.43 13.75 -29.43
C ARG A 554 -12.94 13.96 -29.63
N GLU A 555 -13.50 14.91 -28.91
CA GLU A 555 -14.87 15.39 -29.07
C GLU A 555 -15.23 15.44 -30.56
N ALA A 556 -16.36 14.85 -30.91
CA ALA A 556 -16.95 15.02 -32.22
C ALA A 556 -17.20 16.52 -32.43
N GLU A 557 -16.48 17.13 -33.37
CA GLU A 557 -16.84 18.43 -33.92
C GLU A 557 -18.25 18.30 -34.50
N VAL A 558 -19.24 18.85 -33.77
CA VAL A 558 -20.60 19.03 -34.27
C VAL A 558 -20.54 20.16 -35.30
N THR A 559 -20.72 19.78 -36.57
CA THR A 559 -21.03 20.68 -37.69
C THR A 559 -22.38 21.36 -37.54
#